data_AF-I5C939-F1
#
_entry.id   AF-I5C939-F1
#
_cell.length_a   1.000
_cell.length_b   1.000
_cell.length_c   1.000
_cell.angle_alpha   90.00
_cell.angle_beta   90.00
_cell.angle_gamma   90.00
#
_symmetry.space_group_name_H-M   'P 1'
#
loop_
_entity.id
_entity.type
_entity.pdbx_description
1 polymer ?
#
loop_
_entity_poly.entity_id
_entity_poly.type
_entity_poly.pdbx_seq_one_letter_code
_entity_poly.pdbx_strand_id
1 'polypeptide(L)'
;MVIRKGYLHDALRASIAIPTAFTAFRTDSTLLVDGGVVNNFPVDVVREMGAEVVIGSNVGDDDFKDLEGLGSFSEILLQLAMARSYEKLEAHIRDCDVYVSPDLSGFGTASFNRFDGILARGREAAEAEREAFTALAERLGVSGEELPDRGLSLSELRIRKANFRAIPYLTLPYWKASSTCRCVAL
;
A
#
# COMPACT_ATOMS: atom_id res chain seq x y z
N MET A 1 10.47 11.07 0.50
CA MET A 1 10.73 11.35 -0.93
C MET A 1 9.71 10.57 -1.74
N VAL A 2 9.09 11.15 -2.77
CA VAL A 2 8.16 10.45 -3.66
C VAL A 2 8.84 10.19 -5.00
N ILE A 3 8.94 8.92 -5.41
CA ILE A 3 9.55 8.53 -6.70
C ILE A 3 8.48 8.56 -7.77
N ARG A 4 8.55 9.54 -8.68
CA ARG A 4 7.56 9.73 -9.77
C ARG A 4 8.04 9.28 -11.15
N LYS A 5 9.33 8.91 -11.28
CA LYS A 5 9.98 8.53 -12.54
C LYS A 5 11.15 7.59 -12.29
N GLY A 6 11.57 6.87 -13.33
CA GLY A 6 12.66 5.90 -13.28
C GLY A 6 12.17 4.47 -13.48
N TYR A 7 12.96 3.49 -13.02
CA TYR A 7 12.56 2.10 -13.09
C TYR A 7 11.60 1.73 -11.95
N LEU A 8 10.47 1.12 -12.30
CA LEU A 8 9.45 0.71 -11.33
C LEU A 8 10.03 -0.25 -10.27
N HIS A 9 10.90 -1.18 -10.66
CA HIS A 9 11.49 -2.15 -9.73
C HIS A 9 12.42 -1.48 -8.70
N ASP A 10 13.14 -0.43 -9.08
CA ASP A 10 13.96 0.36 -8.14
C ASP A 10 13.08 1.11 -7.15
N ALA A 11 11.99 1.73 -7.64
CA ALA A 11 11.03 2.41 -6.79
C ALA A 11 10.40 1.44 -5.77
N LEU A 12 9.97 0.26 -6.22
CA LEU A 12 9.43 -0.78 -5.35
C LEU A 12 10.48 -1.29 -4.35
N ARG A 13 11.71 -1.57 -4.80
CA ARG A 13 12.80 -2.04 -3.92
C ARG A 13 13.19 -1.01 -2.87
N ALA A 14 13.16 0.28 -3.21
CA ALA A 14 13.36 1.36 -2.25
C ALA A 14 12.19 1.46 -1.27
N SER A 15 10.95 1.32 -1.77
CA SER A 15 9.74 1.46 -0.97
C SER A 15 9.58 0.36 0.09
N ILE A 16 10.14 -0.83 -0.11
CA ILE A 16 10.09 -1.98 0.82
C ILE A 16 11.38 -2.16 1.63
N ALA A 17 12.25 -1.16 1.68
CA ALA A 17 13.55 -1.23 2.37
C ALA A 17 13.40 -1.03 3.90
N ILE A 18 12.57 -1.88 4.53
CA ILE A 18 12.22 -1.81 5.96
C ILE A 18 13.49 -1.84 6.81
N PRO A 19 13.73 -0.84 7.68
CA PRO A 19 14.87 -0.84 8.60
C PRO A 19 14.92 -2.14 9.40
N THR A 20 16.12 -2.62 9.69
CA THR A 20 16.40 -3.91 10.38
C THR A 20 16.10 -5.17 9.57
N ALA A 21 15.19 -5.14 8.60
CA ALA A 21 14.85 -6.29 7.76
C ALA A 21 15.58 -6.30 6.41
N PHE A 22 15.78 -5.12 5.81
CA PHE A 22 16.42 -4.98 4.50
C PHE A 22 17.49 -3.90 4.49
N THR A 23 18.50 -4.08 3.63
CA THR A 23 19.49 -3.03 3.36
C THR A 23 18.83 -1.86 2.64
N ALA A 24 19.20 -0.64 3.05
CA ALA A 24 18.84 0.59 2.37
C ALA A 24 19.16 0.53 0.87
N PHE A 25 18.29 1.13 0.05
CA PHE A 25 18.45 1.19 -1.39
C PHE A 25 19.27 2.42 -1.77
N ARG A 26 20.36 2.22 -2.51
CA ARG A 26 21.25 3.31 -2.92
C ARG A 26 20.85 3.86 -4.29
N THR A 27 20.61 5.16 -4.34
CA THR A 27 20.63 5.94 -5.57
C THR A 27 21.98 6.64 -5.73
N ASP A 28 22.20 7.30 -6.86
CA ASP A 28 23.46 8.00 -7.14
C ASP A 28 23.79 9.08 -6.08
N SER A 29 22.77 9.71 -5.48
CA SER A 29 22.93 10.83 -4.56
C SER A 29 22.48 10.56 -3.12
N THR A 30 21.76 9.46 -2.85
CA THR A 30 21.10 9.25 -1.55
C THR A 30 20.90 7.77 -1.22
N LEU A 31 20.83 7.45 0.07
CA LEU A 31 20.37 6.16 0.57
C LEU A 31 18.90 6.28 0.99
N LEU A 32 18.08 5.37 0.51
CA LEU A 32 16.65 5.30 0.76
C LEU A 32 16.32 4.13 1.67
N VAL A 33 15.44 4.39 2.62
CA VAL A 33 14.78 3.37 3.44
C VAL A 33 13.30 3.38 3.10
N ASP A 34 12.56 2.41 3.66
CA ASP A 34 11.12 2.27 3.52
C ASP A 34 10.36 3.59 3.74
N GLY A 35 9.32 3.81 2.92
CA GLY A 35 8.47 4.99 3.03
C GLY A 35 7.66 5.04 4.33
N GLY A 36 7.37 3.88 4.92
CA GLY A 36 6.67 3.70 6.18
C GLY A 36 7.35 4.36 7.38
N VAL A 37 8.65 4.69 7.30
CA VAL A 37 9.36 5.48 8.33
C VAL A 37 8.81 6.91 8.44
N VAL A 38 8.28 7.46 7.35
CA VAL A 38 7.87 8.87 7.28
C VAL A 38 6.39 9.04 7.00
N ASN A 39 5.81 8.16 6.18
CA ASN A 39 4.42 8.24 5.78
C ASN A 39 3.91 6.88 5.30
N ASN A 40 3.52 6.01 6.24
CA ASN A 40 3.05 4.65 5.92
C ASN A 40 1.66 4.61 5.26
N PHE A 41 0.86 5.68 5.42
CA PHE A 41 -0.48 5.78 4.87
C PHE A 41 -0.64 7.10 4.11
N PRO A 42 -0.08 7.25 2.90
CA PRO A 42 0.25 8.54 2.31
C PRO A 42 -0.92 9.25 1.57
N VAL A 43 -2.02 9.51 2.29
CA VAL A 43 -3.22 10.16 1.76
C VAL A 43 -2.93 11.57 1.22
N ASP A 44 -2.08 12.33 1.91
CA ASP A 44 -1.56 13.61 1.43
C ASP A 44 -0.95 13.53 0.03
N VAL A 45 -0.10 12.53 -0.21
CA VAL A 45 0.60 12.36 -1.49
C VAL A 45 -0.37 12.06 -2.64
N VAL A 46 -1.40 11.23 -2.42
CA VAL A 46 -2.39 10.94 -3.48
C VAL A 46 -3.34 12.10 -3.73
N ARG A 47 -3.68 12.87 -2.69
CA ARG A 47 -4.42 14.13 -2.88
C ARG A 47 -3.59 15.12 -3.70
N GLU A 48 -2.29 15.26 -3.43
CA GLU A 48 -1.36 16.06 -4.26
C GLU A 48 -1.24 15.54 -5.70
N MET A 49 -1.47 14.24 -5.94
CA MET A 49 -1.55 13.67 -7.29
C MET A 49 -2.85 14.03 -8.03
N GLY A 50 -3.79 14.72 -7.37
CA GLY A 50 -5.07 15.14 -7.94
C GLY A 50 -6.20 14.13 -7.74
N ALA A 51 -6.09 13.24 -6.74
CA ALA A 51 -7.16 12.33 -6.37
C ALA A 51 -8.34 13.12 -5.75
N GLU A 52 -9.51 12.99 -6.36
CA GLU A 52 -10.76 13.59 -5.85
C GLU A 52 -11.45 12.65 -4.87
N VAL A 53 -11.20 11.35 -5.02
CA VAL A 53 -11.67 10.29 -4.13
C VAL A 53 -10.47 9.46 -3.66
N VAL A 54 -10.39 9.20 -2.36
CA VAL A 54 -9.38 8.33 -1.76
C VAL A 54 -10.07 7.16 -1.05
N ILE A 55 -9.73 5.94 -1.48
CA ILE A 55 -10.09 4.71 -0.77
C ILE A 55 -8.81 4.24 -0.07
N GLY A 56 -8.79 4.26 1.25
CA GLY A 56 -7.62 3.88 2.03
C GLY A 56 -7.75 2.48 2.60
N SER A 57 -6.73 1.63 2.39
CA SER A 57 -6.60 0.32 3.01
C SER A 57 -5.44 0.29 3.99
N ASN A 58 -5.73 0.26 5.29
CA ASN A 58 -4.68 0.13 6.30
C ASN A 58 -4.58 -1.31 6.79
N VAL A 59 -3.41 -1.92 6.61
CA VAL A 59 -3.09 -3.28 7.10
C VAL A 59 -2.05 -3.26 8.22
N GLY A 60 -1.63 -2.05 8.63
CA GLY A 60 -0.74 -1.84 9.77
C GLY A 60 -1.53 -1.62 11.06
N ASP A 61 -0.80 -1.54 12.17
CA ASP A 61 -1.37 -1.14 13.44
C ASP A 61 -1.83 0.34 13.37
N ASP A 62 -2.94 0.66 14.03
CA ASP A 62 -3.46 2.02 14.12
C ASP A 62 -2.74 2.87 15.18
N ASP A 63 -1.90 2.24 16.02
CA ASP A 63 -1.16 2.90 17.09
C ASP A 63 0.14 2.13 17.44
N PHE A 64 0.93 2.70 18.33
CA PHE A 64 2.08 2.04 18.96
C PHE A 64 1.66 0.75 19.66
N LYS A 65 2.52 -0.28 19.58
CA LYS A 65 2.33 -1.49 20.37
C LYS A 65 2.60 -1.20 21.83
N ASP A 66 1.76 -1.78 22.69
CA ASP A 66 1.95 -1.83 24.13
C ASP A 66 3.24 -2.58 24.51
N LEU A 67 3.68 -2.41 25.77
CA LEU A 67 4.89 -3.04 26.30
C LEU A 67 4.90 -4.57 26.14
N GLU A 68 3.73 -5.22 26.23
CA GLU A 68 3.59 -6.66 26.03
C GLU A 68 3.75 -7.08 24.55
N GLY A 69 3.54 -6.15 23.61
CA GLY A 69 3.70 -6.34 22.17
C GLY A 69 5.10 -6.01 21.63
N LEU A 70 6.02 -5.52 22.47
CA LEU A 70 7.42 -5.23 22.12
C LEU A 70 8.34 -6.33 22.66
N GLY A 71 8.29 -7.50 22.01
CA GLY A 71 9.02 -8.69 22.47
C GLY A 71 10.51 -8.70 22.16
N SER A 72 10.98 -7.85 21.23
CA SER A 72 12.37 -7.87 20.74
C SER A 72 12.97 -6.49 20.51
N PHE A 73 14.30 -6.40 20.58
CA PHE A 73 15.05 -5.17 20.29
C PHE A 73 14.75 -4.61 18.89
N SER A 74 14.62 -5.49 17.89
CA SER A 74 14.28 -5.09 16.52
C SER A 74 12.88 -4.48 16.41
N GLU A 75 11.91 -5.00 17.15
CA GLU A 75 10.55 -4.44 17.19
C GLU A 75 10.53 -3.07 17.85
N ILE A 76 11.30 -2.88 18.94
CA ILE A 76 11.47 -1.57 19.57
C ILE A 76 12.08 -0.57 18.58
N LEU A 77 13.16 -0.95 17.88
CA LEU A 77 13.78 -0.09 16.88
C LEU A 77 12.84 0.23 15.72
N LEU A 78 12.09 -0.77 15.25
CA LEU A 78 11.14 -0.57 14.16
C LEU A 78 10.01 0.38 14.59
N GLN A 79 9.45 0.19 15.77
CA GLN A 79 8.41 1.08 16.31
C GLN A 79 8.91 2.52 16.45
N LEU A 80 10.13 2.72 16.96
CA LEU A 80 10.75 4.05 17.02
C LEU A 80 10.94 4.66 15.62
N ALA A 81 11.33 3.85 14.64
CA ALA A 81 11.48 4.31 13.26
C ALA A 81 10.12 4.67 12.63
N MET A 82 9.04 3.97 12.97
CA MET A 82 7.69 4.22 12.43
C MET A 82 6.94 5.33 13.16
N ALA A 83 7.42 5.81 14.32
CA ALA A 83 6.72 6.77 15.19
C ALA A 83 6.13 7.98 14.44
N ARG A 84 6.90 8.55 13.52
CA ARG A 84 6.48 9.71 12.72
C ARG A 84 5.29 9.41 11.81
N SER A 85 5.17 8.18 11.32
CA SER A 85 4.03 7.78 10.49
C SER A 85 2.75 7.70 11.31
N TYR A 86 2.81 7.22 12.55
CA TYR A 86 1.65 7.16 13.45
C TYR A 86 1.10 8.55 13.77
N GLU A 87 1.96 9.56 13.92
CA GLU A 87 1.52 10.96 14.13
C GLU A 87 0.62 11.50 13.00
N LYS A 88 0.75 10.96 11.78
CA LYS A 88 -0.05 11.40 10.62
C LYS A 88 -1.30 10.56 10.38
N LEU A 89 -1.34 9.35 10.94
CA LEU A 89 -2.29 8.32 10.53
C LEU A 89 -3.73 8.76 10.75
N GLU A 90 -4.07 9.29 11.92
CA GLU A 90 -5.44 9.71 12.24
C GLU A 90 -5.96 10.78 11.27
N ALA A 91 -5.12 11.78 10.96
CA ALA A 91 -5.49 12.84 10.00
C ALA A 91 -5.70 12.26 8.60
N HIS A 92 -4.84 11.33 8.17
CA HIS A 92 -4.95 10.69 6.86
C HIS A 92 -6.16 9.76 6.76
N ILE A 93 -6.52 9.02 7.83
CA ILE A 93 -7.75 8.22 7.88
C ILE A 93 -8.97 9.13 7.71
N ARG A 94 -9.00 10.28 8.39
CA ARG A 94 -10.10 11.26 8.26
C ARG A 94 -10.22 11.85 6.86
N ASP A 95 -9.14 11.88 6.09
CA ASP A 95 -9.11 12.41 4.72
C ASP A 95 -9.47 11.36 3.64
N CYS A 96 -9.77 10.12 4.03
CA CYS A 96 -10.30 9.08 3.17
C CYS A 96 -11.81 9.24 2.92
N ASP A 97 -12.26 8.92 1.72
CA ASP A 97 -13.70 8.80 1.39
C ASP A 97 -14.27 7.44 1.83
N VAL A 98 -13.45 6.39 1.77
CA VAL A 98 -13.74 5.05 2.31
C VAL A 98 -12.48 4.54 2.98
N TYR A 99 -12.61 4.00 4.19
CA TYR A 99 -11.51 3.44 4.96
C TYR A 99 -11.77 1.95 5.22
N VAL A 100 -10.82 1.10 4.84
CA VAL A 100 -10.90 -0.34 5.03
C VAL A 100 -9.72 -0.77 5.91
N SER A 101 -10.02 -1.28 7.11
CA SER A 101 -9.03 -1.83 8.03
C SER A 101 -9.41 -3.26 8.42
N PRO A 102 -8.80 -4.29 7.81
CA PRO A 102 -9.07 -5.66 8.19
C PRO A 102 -8.47 -6.01 9.55
N ASP A 103 -9.23 -6.73 10.37
CA ASP A 103 -8.66 -7.37 11.56
C ASP A 103 -7.70 -8.47 11.11
N LEU A 104 -6.40 -8.24 11.32
CA LEU A 104 -5.32 -9.17 11.05
C LEU A 104 -4.75 -9.80 12.32
N SER A 105 -5.51 -9.78 13.43
CA SER A 105 -5.14 -10.47 14.67
C SER A 105 -4.76 -11.92 14.42
N GLY A 106 -3.59 -12.32 14.92
CA GLY A 106 -3.03 -13.66 14.70
C GLY A 106 -2.14 -13.81 13.45
N PHE A 107 -2.05 -12.77 12.61
CA PHE A 107 -1.11 -12.69 11.50
C PHE A 107 0.03 -11.70 11.83
N GLY A 108 1.26 -12.20 11.90
CA GLY A 108 2.45 -11.36 11.92
C GLY A 108 2.91 -10.96 10.52
N THR A 109 3.78 -9.95 10.44
CA THR A 109 4.36 -9.40 9.19
C THR A 109 5.05 -10.45 8.30
N ALA A 110 5.51 -11.56 8.87
CA ALA A 110 6.16 -12.66 8.14
C ALA A 110 5.23 -13.86 7.82
N SER A 111 3.90 -13.72 7.97
CA SER A 111 2.92 -14.82 7.80
C SER A 111 2.62 -15.20 6.34
N PHE A 112 3.63 -15.25 5.48
CA PHE A 112 3.47 -15.46 4.03
C PHE A 112 2.83 -16.80 3.65
N ASN A 113 2.94 -17.81 4.51
CA ASN A 113 2.36 -19.14 4.30
C ASN A 113 0.85 -19.22 4.62
N ARG A 114 0.26 -18.18 5.21
CA ARG A 114 -1.17 -18.13 5.59
C ARG A 114 -1.94 -17.08 4.80
N PHE A 115 -1.56 -16.88 3.53
CA PHE A 115 -2.12 -15.84 2.68
C PHE A 115 -3.64 -16.01 2.46
N ASP A 116 -4.17 -17.23 2.39
CA ASP A 116 -5.62 -17.47 2.23
C ASP A 116 -6.43 -16.82 3.36
N GLY A 117 -5.96 -16.93 4.60
CA GLY A 117 -6.61 -16.30 5.75
C GLY A 117 -6.54 -14.78 5.71
N ILE A 118 -5.40 -14.22 5.31
CA ILE A 118 -5.21 -12.76 5.16
C ILE A 118 -6.15 -12.23 4.08
N LEU A 119 -6.25 -12.92 2.94
CA LEU A 119 -7.16 -12.56 1.85
C LEU A 119 -8.63 -12.62 2.29
N ALA A 120 -9.00 -13.63 3.09
CA ALA A 120 -10.34 -13.73 3.64
C ALA A 120 -10.68 -12.53 4.56
N ARG A 121 -9.77 -12.14 5.46
CA ARG A 121 -9.94 -10.95 6.32
C ARG A 121 -10.06 -9.66 5.51
N GLY A 122 -9.26 -9.51 4.46
CA GLY A 122 -9.38 -8.38 3.54
C GLY A 122 -10.74 -8.31 2.84
N ARG A 123 -11.28 -9.47 2.41
CA ARG A 123 -12.61 -9.54 1.79
C ARG A 123 -13.72 -9.19 2.79
N GLU A 124 -13.65 -9.72 4.01
CA GLU A 124 -14.60 -9.42 5.07
C GLU A 124 -14.64 -7.92 5.40
N ALA A 125 -13.47 -7.28 5.53
CA ALA A 125 -13.38 -5.85 5.79
C ALA A 125 -13.92 -5.00 4.63
N ALA A 126 -13.61 -5.37 3.38
CA ALA A 126 -14.15 -4.67 2.23
C ALA A 126 -15.67 -4.86 2.09
N GLU A 127 -16.19 -6.03 2.49
CA GLU A 127 -17.62 -6.33 2.49
C GLU A 127 -18.38 -5.53 3.55
N ALA A 128 -17.77 -5.30 4.72
CA ALA A 128 -18.34 -4.46 5.76
C ALA A 128 -18.56 -3.01 5.27
N GLU A 129 -17.68 -2.53 4.39
CA GLU A 129 -17.77 -1.20 3.77
C GLU A 129 -18.61 -1.17 2.47
N ARG A 130 -19.38 -2.24 2.19
CA ARG A 130 -20.19 -2.34 0.94
C ARG A 130 -21.09 -1.14 0.72
N GLU A 131 -21.75 -0.64 1.76
CA GLU A 131 -22.66 0.51 1.65
C GLU A 131 -21.89 1.76 1.22
N ALA A 132 -20.72 2.02 1.82
CA ALA A 132 -19.85 3.14 1.47
C ALA A 132 -19.34 3.02 0.02
N PHE A 133 -18.94 1.83 -0.42
CA PHE A 133 -18.57 1.58 -1.82
C PHE A 133 -19.73 1.78 -2.78
N THR A 134 -20.94 1.38 -2.40
CA THR A 134 -22.14 1.54 -3.23
C THR A 134 -22.49 3.02 -3.38
N ALA A 135 -22.56 3.76 -2.27
CA ALA A 135 -22.79 5.20 -2.28
C ALA A 135 -21.71 5.96 -3.07
N LEU A 136 -20.46 5.52 -2.96
CA LEU A 136 -19.36 6.07 -3.75
C LEU A 136 -19.54 5.80 -5.25
N ALA A 137 -19.88 4.57 -5.64
CA ALA A 137 -20.13 4.20 -7.03
C ALA A 137 -21.28 5.03 -7.63
N GLU A 138 -22.37 5.21 -6.88
CA GLU A 138 -23.50 6.08 -7.28
C GLU A 138 -23.07 7.53 -7.47
N ARG A 139 -22.31 8.09 -6.52
CA ARG A 139 -21.75 9.45 -6.61
C ARG A 139 -20.88 9.64 -7.85
N LEU A 140 -20.16 8.60 -8.24
CA LEU A 140 -19.28 8.59 -9.41
C LEU A 140 -20.01 8.25 -10.71
N GLY A 141 -21.30 7.89 -10.67
CA GLY A 141 -22.05 7.44 -11.82
C GLY A 141 -21.55 6.11 -12.41
N VAL A 142 -20.87 5.29 -11.60
CA VAL A 142 -20.34 3.98 -12.00
C VAL A 142 -21.44 2.94 -11.75
N SER A 143 -22.19 2.58 -12.80
CA SER A 143 -23.02 1.36 -12.76
C SER A 143 -22.12 0.14 -12.92
N GLY A 144 -22.43 -0.96 -12.24
CA GLY A 144 -21.66 -2.21 -12.27
C GLY A 144 -21.52 -2.82 -13.67
N GLU A 145 -20.61 -2.28 -14.48
CA GLU A 145 -20.03 -2.99 -15.60
C GLU A 145 -19.10 -4.07 -15.04
N GLU A 146 -19.07 -5.24 -15.69
CA GLU A 146 -18.04 -6.25 -15.44
C GLU A 146 -16.68 -5.55 -15.40
N LEU A 147 -15.90 -5.81 -14.34
CA LEU A 147 -14.51 -5.37 -14.27
C LEU A 147 -13.87 -5.71 -15.63
N PRO A 148 -13.39 -4.72 -16.41
CA PRO A 148 -12.80 -5.02 -17.70
C PRO A 148 -11.71 -6.05 -17.45
N ASP A 149 -11.70 -7.15 -18.22
CA ASP A 149 -10.66 -8.17 -18.12
C ASP A 149 -9.31 -7.46 -18.24
N ARG A 150 -8.64 -7.25 -17.09
CA ARG A 150 -7.43 -6.41 -17.01
C ARG A 150 -6.22 -7.15 -17.58
N GLY A 151 -6.41 -8.29 -18.26
CA GLY A 151 -5.37 -9.02 -18.96
C GLY A 151 -4.29 -9.60 -18.04
N LEU A 152 -4.52 -9.62 -16.73
CA LEU A 152 -3.66 -10.28 -15.75
C LEU A 152 -4.33 -11.57 -15.27
N SER A 153 -4.45 -12.54 -16.18
CA SER A 153 -4.69 -13.94 -15.81
C SER A 153 -3.41 -14.47 -15.14
N LEU A 154 -3.33 -14.34 -13.81
CA LEU A 154 -2.28 -14.97 -13.02
C LEU A 154 -2.64 -16.43 -12.77
N SER A 155 -2.56 -17.27 -13.81
CA SER A 155 -2.72 -18.72 -13.67
C SER A 155 -1.45 -19.40 -13.09
N GLU A 156 -0.26 -18.83 -13.32
CA GLU A 156 0.99 -19.19 -12.63
C GLU A 156 2.07 -18.12 -12.94
N LEU A 157 2.58 -17.38 -11.95
CA LEU A 157 3.83 -16.61 -12.11
C LEU A 157 5.00 -17.42 -11.55
N ARG A 158 5.53 -18.36 -12.34
CA ARG A 158 6.65 -19.21 -11.94
C ARG A 158 7.99 -18.55 -12.30
N ILE A 159 8.55 -17.75 -11.38
CA ILE A 159 9.88 -17.18 -11.54
C ILE A 159 10.93 -18.28 -11.29
N ARG A 160 11.34 -18.99 -12.35
CA ARG A 160 12.36 -20.05 -12.25
C ARG A 160 13.79 -19.50 -12.11
N LYS A 161 14.04 -18.28 -12.61
CA LYS A 161 15.29 -17.53 -12.46
C LYS A 161 15.04 -16.06 -12.82
N ALA A 162 15.31 -15.13 -11.90
CA ALA A 162 15.31 -13.70 -12.20
C ALA A 162 16.72 -13.31 -12.66
N ASN A 163 16.85 -12.81 -13.90
CA ASN A 163 18.12 -12.36 -14.45
C ASN A 163 17.98 -10.87 -14.81
N PHE A 164 18.48 -10.00 -13.94
CA PHE A 164 18.20 -8.56 -13.93
C PHE A 164 18.97 -7.74 -14.99
N ARG A 165 19.45 -8.36 -16.09
CA ARG A 165 20.29 -7.67 -17.09
C ARG A 165 19.59 -7.19 -18.36
N ALA A 166 18.28 -7.37 -18.51
CA ALA A 166 17.56 -6.85 -19.67
C ALA A 166 16.05 -6.66 -19.39
N ILE A 167 15.68 -5.54 -18.75
CA ILE A 167 14.31 -5.01 -18.91
C ILE A 167 14.42 -3.51 -19.18
N PRO A 168 14.76 -3.12 -20.42
CA PRO A 168 14.69 -1.74 -20.83
C PRO A 168 13.21 -1.41 -21.04
N TYR A 169 12.68 -0.49 -20.23
CA TYR A 169 11.37 0.17 -20.41
C TYR A 169 10.12 -0.67 -20.06
N LEU A 170 9.79 -0.73 -18.78
CA LEU A 170 8.39 -0.83 -18.32
C LEU A 170 7.90 0.59 -17.96
N THR A 171 7.82 1.47 -18.96
CA THR A 171 7.03 2.70 -18.87
C THR A 171 5.59 2.33 -19.21
N LEU A 172 4.78 1.98 -18.21
CA LEU A 172 3.34 1.85 -18.42
C LEU A 172 2.73 3.26 -18.51
N PRO A 173 2.08 3.66 -19.62
CA PRO A 173 1.39 4.95 -19.74
C PRO A 173 0.03 4.99 -19.03
N TYR A 174 -0.29 4.03 -18.16
CA TYR A 174 -1.64 3.78 -17.65
C TYR A 174 -1.99 4.58 -16.40
N TRP A 175 -1.70 5.88 -16.43
CA TRP A 175 -2.34 6.89 -15.58
C TRP A 175 -3.02 7.96 -16.44
N LYS A 176 -3.67 7.56 -17.55
CA LYS A 176 -4.65 8.44 -18.20
C LYS A 176 -5.87 8.52 -17.30
N ALA A 177 -5.95 9.62 -16.55
CA ALA A 177 -7.18 10.08 -15.92
C ALA A 177 -8.31 10.03 -16.95
N SER A 178 -9.31 9.18 -16.72
CA SER A 178 -10.58 9.33 -17.42
C SER A 178 -11.19 10.67 -16.96
N SER A 179 -11.86 11.35 -17.87
CA SER A 179 -12.41 12.69 -17.69
C SER A 179 -13.59 12.78 -16.72
N THR A 180 -13.85 11.74 -15.92
CA THR A 180 -15.08 11.62 -15.13
C THR A 180 -14.86 11.39 -13.64
N CYS A 181 -13.73 10.86 -13.17
CA CYS A 181 -13.26 11.00 -11.78
C CYS A 181 -11.86 10.38 -11.59
N ARG A 182 -10.99 10.99 -10.79
CA ARG A 182 -9.67 10.43 -10.42
C ARG A 182 -9.75 9.78 -9.04
N CYS A 183 -9.96 8.47 -9.02
CA CYS A 183 -9.87 7.65 -7.81
C CYS A 183 -8.46 7.05 -7.67
N VAL A 184 -7.89 7.12 -6.47
CA VAL A 184 -6.64 6.41 -6.13
C VAL A 184 -6.90 5.58 -4.88
N ALA A 185 -6.59 4.28 -4.96
CA ALA A 185 -6.56 3.39 -3.82
C ALA A 185 -5.15 3.40 -3.22
N LEU A 186 -5.06 3.52 -1.91
CA LEU A 186 -3.82 3.42 -1.13
C LEU A 186 -3.83 2.16 -0.28
#